data_AF-A0A9P7P071-F1
#
_entry.id   AF-A0A9P7P071-F1
#
_cell.length_a   1.000
_cell.length_b   1.000
_cell.length_c   1.000
_cell.angle_alpha   90.00
_cell.angle_beta   90.00
_cell.angle_gamma   90.00
#
_symmetry.space_group_name_H-M   'P 1'
#
loop_
_entity.id
_entity.type
_entity.pdbx_description
1 polymer ?
#
loop_
_entity_poly.entity_id
_entity_poly.type
_entity_poly.pdbx_seq_one_letter_code
_entity_poly.pdbx_strand_id
1 'polypeptide(L)'
;MMGNSVHLDDVAELHVRALSAPLATEKETFIAAAGPMNWSDCFDIVKRRFPKEYAEDVFPFYDIVRPTTTVLNVNNLKARRLLGREFKTFEEQVFSVVQQYLELRE
;
A
#
# COMPACT_ATOMS: atom_id res chain seq x y z
N MET A 1 -5.77 -9.81 12.23
CA MET A 1 -5.35 -8.40 12.34
C MET A 1 -6.35 -7.54 11.59
N MET A 2 -6.79 -6.41 12.14
CA MET A 2 -7.55 -5.41 11.38
C MET A 2 -6.57 -4.67 10.46
N GLY A 3 -6.80 -4.69 9.15
CA GLY A 3 -5.80 -4.23 8.18
C GLY A 3 -6.35 -3.26 7.15
N ASN A 4 -5.60 -2.19 6.92
CA ASN A 4 -5.69 -1.35 5.73
C ASN A 4 -4.24 -0.97 5.31
N SER A 5 -4.06 -0.47 4.10
CA SER A 5 -2.75 -0.05 3.61
C SER A 5 -2.88 1.16 2.70
N VAL A 6 -1.78 1.87 2.54
CA VAL A 6 -1.66 2.97 1.58
C VAL A 6 -0.19 3.07 1.17
N HIS A 7 0.05 3.41 -0.09
CA HIS A 7 1.41 3.60 -0.59
C HIS A 7 2.05 4.86 0.00
N LEU A 8 3.35 4.82 0.28
CA LEU A 8 4.10 5.95 0.84
C LEU A 8 4.00 7.21 -0.03
N ASP A 9 4.21 7.11 -1.34
CA ASP A 9 4.05 8.25 -2.25
C ASP A 9 2.67 8.91 -2.20
N ASP A 10 1.59 8.12 -2.08
CA ASP A 10 0.24 8.68 -2.02
C ASP A 10 0.05 9.47 -0.71
N VAL A 11 0.65 8.99 0.39
CA VAL A 11 0.70 9.71 1.66
C VAL A 11 1.53 10.98 1.53
N ALA A 12 2.72 10.92 0.94
CA ALA A 12 3.59 12.08 0.76
C ALA A 12 2.89 13.16 -0.09
N GLU A 13 2.27 12.75 -1.19
CA GLU A 13 1.51 13.65 -2.06
C GLU A 13 0.32 14.28 -1.33
N LEU A 14 -0.42 13.51 -0.52
CA LEU A 14 -1.49 14.06 0.32
C LEU A 14 -0.99 15.13 1.29
N HIS A 15 0.15 14.91 1.94
CA HIS A 15 0.75 15.90 2.83
C HIS A 15 1.11 17.18 2.08
N VAL A 16 1.72 17.08 0.90
CA VAL A 16 2.05 18.26 0.07
C VAL A 16 0.79 18.99 -0.38
N ARG A 17 -0.21 18.28 -0.88
CA ARG A 17 -1.47 18.88 -1.35
C ARG A 17 -2.26 19.56 -0.23
N ALA A 18 -2.22 19.00 0.98
CA ALA A 18 -2.88 19.58 2.16
C ALA A 18 -2.33 20.96 2.56
N LEU A 19 -1.13 21.34 2.09
CA LEU A 19 -0.56 22.67 2.31
C LEU A 19 -1.10 23.74 1.34
N SER A 20 -1.93 23.37 0.36
CA SER A 20 -2.53 24.33 -0.56
C SER A 20 -3.64 25.14 0.12
N ALA A 21 -3.69 26.44 -0.13
CA ALA A 21 -4.84 27.25 0.32
C ALA A 21 -6.13 26.82 -0.43
N PRO A 22 -7.31 26.82 0.22
CA PRO A 22 -7.55 27.23 1.62
C PRO A 22 -7.28 26.13 2.67
N LEU A 23 -7.04 24.88 2.25
CA LEU A 23 -6.93 23.70 3.14
C LEU A 23 -5.90 23.88 4.26
N ALA A 24 -4.78 24.55 3.99
CA ALA A 24 -3.74 24.80 5.00
C ALA A 24 -4.23 25.62 6.22
N THR A 25 -5.32 26.37 6.06
CA THR A 25 -5.90 27.20 7.13
C THR A 25 -7.11 26.55 7.80
N GLU A 26 -7.64 25.49 7.21
CA GLU A 26 -8.79 24.75 7.70
C GLU A 26 -8.34 23.57 8.58
N LYS A 27 -9.19 23.14 9.51
CA LYS A 27 -8.93 21.97 10.35
C LYS A 27 -9.50 20.72 9.69
N GLU A 28 -8.96 20.37 8.53
CA GLU A 28 -9.43 19.24 7.74
C GLU A 28 -8.66 17.95 8.05
N THR A 29 -9.36 16.84 8.23
CA THR A 29 -8.75 15.50 8.35
C THR A 29 -8.93 14.71 7.05
N PHE A 30 -7.85 14.07 6.59
CA PHE A 30 -7.85 13.18 5.43
C PHE A 30 -7.43 11.78 5.86
N ILE A 31 -8.24 10.77 5.54
CA ILE A 31 -7.92 9.38 5.86
C ILE A 31 -7.28 8.73 4.64
N ALA A 32 -5.99 8.45 4.72
CA ALA A 32 -5.23 7.75 3.71
C ALA A 32 -5.39 6.23 3.89
N ALA A 33 -6.27 5.64 3.10
CA ALA A 33 -6.57 4.21 3.11
C ALA A 33 -6.88 3.81 1.67
N ALA A 34 -6.10 2.93 1.06
CA ALA A 34 -6.26 2.61 -0.36
C ALA A 34 -7.55 1.82 -0.64
N GLY A 35 -7.91 0.95 0.29
CA GLY A 35 -9.08 0.09 0.14
C GLY A 35 -9.00 -1.14 1.04
N PRO A 36 -9.98 -2.05 0.92
CA PRO A 36 -9.89 -3.34 1.57
C PRO A 36 -8.65 -4.09 1.05
N MET A 37 -7.98 -4.78 1.95
CA MET A 37 -6.79 -5.58 1.63
C MET A 37 -6.81 -6.86 2.47
N ASN A 38 -6.20 -7.90 1.93
CA ASN A 38 -5.83 -9.07 2.71
C ASN A 38 -4.30 -9.17 2.73
N TRP A 39 -3.72 -9.05 3.93
CA TRP A 39 -2.27 -9.05 4.09
C TRP A 39 -1.61 -10.28 3.48
N SER A 40 -2.26 -11.44 3.60
CA SER A 40 -1.75 -12.71 3.06
C SER A 40 -1.66 -12.75 1.53
N ASP A 41 -2.28 -11.80 0.82
CA ASP A 41 -2.17 -11.75 -0.64
C ASP A 41 -0.75 -11.35 -1.08
N CYS A 42 0.06 -10.74 -0.20
CA CYS A 42 1.43 -10.33 -0.53
C CYS A 42 2.31 -11.51 -0.97
N PHE A 43 2.13 -12.70 -0.37
CA PHE A 43 2.85 -13.92 -0.73
C PHE A 43 2.55 -14.32 -2.19
N ASP A 44 1.27 -14.28 -2.57
CA ASP A 44 0.83 -14.68 -3.90
C ASP A 44 1.17 -13.63 -4.95
N ILE A 45 1.14 -12.34 -4.56
CA ILE A 45 1.62 -11.23 -5.39
C ILE A 45 3.11 -11.41 -5.69
N VAL A 46 3.95 -11.68 -4.68
CA VAL A 46 5.39 -11.88 -4.89
C VAL A 46 5.65 -13.05 -5.83
N LYS A 47 5.01 -14.19 -5.59
CA LYS A 47 5.14 -15.38 -6.45
C LYS A 47 4.74 -15.11 -7.91
N ARG A 48 3.70 -14.29 -8.14
CA ARG A 48 3.21 -13.95 -9.48
C ARG A 48 4.06 -12.90 -10.18
N ARG A 49 4.51 -11.87 -9.46
CA ARG A 49 5.20 -10.70 -10.02
C ARG A 49 6.72 -10.87 -10.10
N PHE A 50 7.30 -11.70 -9.23
CA PHE A 50 8.75 -11.96 -9.11
C PHE A 50 9.04 -13.48 -9.12
N PRO A 51 8.66 -14.20 -10.20
CA PRO A 51 8.76 -15.66 -10.23
C PRO A 51 10.21 -16.17 -10.23
N LYS A 52 11.16 -15.39 -10.76
CA LYS A 52 12.59 -15.75 -10.77
C LYS A 52 13.13 -15.73 -9.35
N GLU A 53 12.92 -14.62 -8.64
CA GLU A 53 13.39 -14.42 -7.27
C GLU A 53 12.71 -15.42 -6.32
N TYR A 54 11.44 -15.73 -6.56
CA TYR A 54 10.76 -16.79 -5.82
C TYR A 54 11.41 -18.17 -6.05
N ALA A 55 11.78 -18.50 -7.30
CA ALA A 55 12.44 -19.78 -7.62
C ALA A 55 13.88 -19.87 -7.07
N GLU A 56 14.55 -18.73 -6.92
CA GLU A 56 15.89 -18.60 -6.32
C GLU A 56 15.87 -18.56 -4.78
N ASP A 57 14.70 -18.79 -4.16
CA ASP A 57 14.51 -18.77 -2.71
C ASP A 57 14.90 -17.44 -2.04
N VAL A 58 14.71 -16.34 -2.75
CA VAL A 58 14.96 -14.99 -2.23
C VAL A 58 14.00 -14.66 -1.08
N PHE A 59 12.77 -15.17 -1.18
CA PHE A 59 11.70 -14.91 -0.22
C PHE A 59 11.17 -16.26 0.33
N PRO A 60 11.75 -16.78 1.43
CA PRO A 60 11.40 -18.09 1.96
C PRO A 60 10.08 -18.05 2.74
N PHE A 61 8.96 -18.32 2.06
CA PHE A 61 7.61 -18.24 2.63
C PHE A 61 7.08 -19.55 3.26
N TYR A 62 7.86 -20.63 3.22
CA TYR A 62 7.38 -22.01 3.42
C TYR A 62 6.78 -22.28 4.80
N ASP A 63 7.35 -21.67 5.85
CA ASP A 63 6.96 -21.90 7.24
C ASP A 63 6.17 -20.74 7.85
N ILE A 64 5.73 -19.78 7.01
CA ILE A 64 5.01 -18.60 7.48
C ILE A 64 3.52 -18.90 7.55
N VAL A 65 2.98 -18.90 8.77
CA VAL A 65 1.53 -18.95 8.99
C VAL A 65 0.89 -17.70 8.37
N ARG A 66 0.03 -17.91 7.37
CA ARG A 66 -0.68 -16.83 6.69
C ARG A 66 -1.59 -16.08 7.66
N PRO A 67 -1.35 -14.77 7.91
CA PRO A 67 -2.15 -14.03 8.87
C PRO A 67 -3.58 -13.80 8.33
N THR A 68 -4.57 -13.99 9.20
CA THR A 68 -5.95 -13.63 8.89
C THR A 68 -6.13 -12.11 8.98
N THR A 69 -6.67 -11.52 7.92
CA THR A 69 -6.98 -10.09 7.86
C THR A 69 -8.48 -9.87 8.01
N THR A 70 -8.89 -9.05 8.98
CA THR A 70 -10.24 -8.52 9.04
C THR A 70 -10.30 -7.31 8.13
N VAL A 71 -11.12 -7.40 7.09
CA VAL A 71 -11.27 -6.35 6.08
C VAL A 71 -11.88 -5.10 6.73
N LEU A 72 -11.19 -3.97 6.59
CA LEU A 72 -11.69 -2.66 7.00
C LEU A 72 -12.09 -1.84 5.78
N ASN A 73 -13.39 -1.52 5.70
CA ASN A 73 -13.91 -0.57 4.72
C ASN A 73 -13.86 0.83 5.31
N VAL A 74 -12.99 1.67 4.76
CA VAL A 74 -12.76 3.05 5.21
C VAL A 74 -13.28 4.01 4.16
N ASN A 75 -14.07 5.00 4.57
CA ASN A 75 -14.49 6.06 3.67
C ASN A 75 -13.32 7.03 3.43
N ASN A 76 -12.66 6.87 2.29
CA ASN A 76 -11.49 7.64 1.87
C ASN A 76 -11.83 8.71 0.80
N LEU A 77 -13.12 8.97 0.55
CA LEU A 77 -13.58 9.82 -0.56
C LEU A 77 -12.95 11.21 -0.56
N LYS A 78 -12.81 11.80 0.63
CA LYS A 78 -12.22 13.14 0.77
C LYS A 78 -10.74 13.17 0.39
N ALA A 79 -9.97 12.15 0.79
CA ALA A 79 -8.56 12.04 0.44
C ALA A 79 -8.37 11.77 -1.06
N ARG A 80 -9.21 10.90 -1.66
CA ARG A 80 -9.23 10.67 -3.11
C ARG A 80 -9.54 11.94 -3.91
N ARG A 81 -10.51 12.74 -3.46
CA ARG A 81 -10.82 14.04 -4.07
C ARG A 81 -9.63 14.99 -4.03
N LEU A 82 -8.91 15.03 -2.90
CA LEU A 82 -7.69 15.84 -2.80
C LEU A 82 -6.58 15.35 -3.72
N LEU A 83 -6.35 14.03 -3.81
CA LEU A 83 -5.38 13.43 -4.73
C LEU A 83 -5.78 13.56 -6.21
N GLY A 84 -7.07 13.71 -6.52
CA GLY A 84 -7.57 13.74 -7.90
C GLY A 84 -7.41 12.41 -8.65
N ARG A 85 -7.11 11.32 -7.94
CA ARG A 85 -6.97 9.96 -8.46
C ARG A 85 -7.27 8.93 -7.37
N GLU A 86 -7.35 7.66 -7.77
CA GLU A 86 -7.36 6.54 -6.85
C GLU A 86 -6.00 6.34 -6.17
N PHE A 87 -6.05 5.76 -4.96
CA PHE A 87 -4.85 5.25 -4.29
C PHE A 87 -4.30 4.03 -5.03
N LYS A 88 -2.99 3.82 -4.94
CA LYS A 88 -2.36 2.59 -5.43
C LYS A 88 -2.92 1.38 -4.70
N THR A 89 -3.27 0.36 -5.46
CA THR A 89 -3.77 -0.94 -4.98
C THR A 89 -2.76 -1.62 -4.06
N PHE A 90 -3.21 -2.60 -3.27
CA PHE A 90 -2.30 -3.38 -2.43
C PHE A 90 -1.24 -4.14 -3.26
N GLU A 91 -1.59 -4.61 -4.46
CA GLU A 91 -0.63 -5.24 -5.37
C GLU A 91 0.45 -4.26 -5.85
N GLU A 92 0.09 -3.05 -6.24
CA GLU A 92 1.06 -2.01 -6.61
C GLU A 92 1.98 -1.64 -5.44
N GLN A 93 1.43 -1.62 -4.22
CA GLN A 93 2.20 -1.39 -2.99
C GLN A 93 3.23 -2.50 -2.73
N VAL A 94 2.80 -3.75 -2.77
CA VAL A 94 3.70 -4.91 -2.59
C VAL A 94 4.76 -4.93 -3.68
N PHE A 95 4.37 -4.71 -4.94
CA PHE A 95 5.28 -4.66 -6.07
C PHE A 95 6.36 -3.58 -5.89
N SER A 96 5.97 -2.37 -5.51
CA SER A 96 6.88 -1.23 -5.29
C SER A 96 7.94 -1.54 -4.23
N VAL A 97 7.52 -2.03 -3.05
CA VAL A 97 8.44 -2.34 -1.95
C VAL A 97 9.38 -3.48 -2.29
N VAL A 98 8.88 -4.53 -2.93
CA VAL A 98 9.69 -5.70 -3.31
C VAL A 98 10.70 -5.34 -4.40
N GLN A 99 10.31 -4.53 -5.38
CA GLN A 99 11.23 -4.06 -6.42
C GLN A 99 12.38 -3.25 -5.80
N GLN A 100 12.07 -2.30 -4.91
CA GLN A 100 13.10 -1.50 -4.22
C GLN A 100 14.04 -2.37 -3.39
N TYR A 101 13.53 -3.39 -2.70
CA TYR A 101 14.37 -4.32 -1.94
C TYR A 101 15.35 -5.08 -2.85
N LEU A 102 14.89 -5.55 -4.01
CA LEU A 102 15.74 -6.27 -4.96
C LEU A 102 16.82 -5.38 -5.57
N GLU A 103 16.48 -4.12 -5.91
CA GLU A 103 17.44 -3.13 -6.43
C GLU A 103 18.59 -2.86 -5.44
N LEU A 104 18.32 -2.86 -4.12
CA LEU A 104 19.33 -2.60 -3.08
C LEU A 104 20.17 -3.82 -2.70
N ARG A 105 19.77 -5.01 -3.14
CA ARG A 105 20.45 -6.27 -2.81
C ARG A 105 21.55 -6.62 -3.81
N GLU A 106 21.47 -6.10 -5.03
CA GLU A 106 22.53 -6.19 -6.05
C GLU A 106 23.73 -5.28 -5.69
#